data_AF-V7EH88-F1
#
_entry.id   AF-V7EH88-F1
#
_cell.length_a   1.000
_cell.length_b   1.000
_cell.length_c   1.000
_cell.angle_alpha   90.00
_cell.angle_beta   90.00
_cell.angle_gamma   90.00
#
_symmetry.space_group_name_H-M   'P 1'
#
loop_
_entity.id
_entity.type
_entity.pdbx_description
1 polymer ?
#
loop_
_entity_poly.entity_id
_entity_poly.type
_entity_poly.pdbx_seq_one_letter_code
_entity_poly.pdbx_strand_id
1 'polypeptide(L)'
;HVMFHAIPGLWRLHRMHHADLDFDATTGLRFHPVEILISMGIKLAVVAALGPPAIAVLLFEVILNATAIFNHANIDLPRPVDRVLRLFVVTPDMHRVHHSIDPRETNSNYGFNLPWWDWLLGTYIAQPAKGHQGMEIGIEQFRTRRDLWLDRMLIQPVRGPASGHALDPRNTKKEPAK
;
A
#
# COMPACT_ATOMS: atom_id res chain seq x y z
N HIS A 1 -6.44 -2.38 -5.36
CA HIS A 1 -5.16 -2.59 -4.68
C HIS A 1 -4.48 -3.90 -5.08
N VAL A 2 -5.09 -5.07 -4.83
CA VAL A 2 -4.54 -6.39 -5.20
C VAL A 2 -4.00 -6.45 -6.64
N MET A 3 -4.73 -5.95 -7.64
CA MET A 3 -4.25 -5.94 -9.03
C MET A 3 -2.99 -5.10 -9.25
N PHE A 4 -2.82 -3.99 -8.51
CA PHE A 4 -1.59 -3.19 -8.53
C PHE A 4 -0.39 -3.94 -7.96
N HIS A 5 -0.60 -4.89 -7.05
CA HIS A 5 0.45 -5.79 -6.58
C HIS A 5 0.60 -7.06 -7.41
N ALA A 6 -0.42 -7.49 -8.16
CA ALA A 6 -0.36 -8.75 -8.89
C ALA A 6 0.24 -8.57 -10.29
N ILE A 7 -0.24 -7.56 -11.02
CA ILE A 7 0.07 -7.36 -12.44
C ILE A 7 1.36 -6.55 -12.59
N PRO A 8 2.41 -7.05 -13.26
CA PRO A 8 3.72 -6.38 -13.34
C PRO A 8 3.68 -4.93 -13.84
N GLY A 9 2.79 -4.65 -14.81
CA GLY A 9 2.61 -3.30 -15.37
C GLY A 9 1.97 -2.33 -14.38
N LEU A 10 1.00 -2.79 -13.59
CA LEU A 10 0.37 -1.97 -12.55
C LEU A 10 1.31 -1.79 -11.35
N TRP A 11 2.06 -2.84 -10.98
CA TRP A 11 3.09 -2.75 -9.94
C TRP A 11 4.17 -1.72 -10.26
N ARG A 12 4.55 -1.60 -11.53
CA ARG A 12 5.50 -0.56 -11.97
C ARG A 12 5.03 0.86 -11.65
N LEU A 13 3.71 1.10 -11.66
CA LEU A 13 3.12 2.38 -11.25
C LEU A 13 3.08 2.47 -9.73
N HIS A 14 2.55 1.42 -9.10
CA HIS A 14 2.27 1.39 -7.66
C HIS A 14 3.52 1.37 -6.79
N ARG A 15 4.63 0.79 -7.26
CA ARG A 15 5.87 0.79 -6.50
C ARG A 15 6.44 2.18 -6.23
N MET A 16 5.96 3.22 -6.92
CA MET A 16 6.25 4.61 -6.57
C MET A 16 5.80 4.92 -5.14
N HIS A 17 4.65 4.39 -4.74
CA HIS A 17 4.11 4.48 -3.38
C HIS A 17 4.98 3.72 -2.38
N HIS A 18 5.42 2.52 -2.75
CA HIS A 18 6.31 1.68 -1.93
C HIS A 18 7.79 2.03 -2.02
N ALA A 19 8.18 3.07 -2.76
CA ALA A 19 9.60 3.39 -2.93
C ALA A 19 10.19 4.07 -1.70
N ASP A 20 9.34 4.66 -0.86
CA ASP A 20 9.74 5.38 0.33
C ASP A 20 10.60 4.50 1.26
N LEU A 21 11.65 5.11 1.81
CA LEU A 21 12.54 4.45 2.78
C LEU A 21 12.15 4.81 4.22
N ASP A 22 11.38 5.88 4.37
CA ASP A 22 10.82 6.37 5.61
C ASP A 22 9.29 6.38 5.47
N PHE A 23 8.58 5.94 6.50
CA PHE A 23 7.12 5.81 6.48
C PHE A 23 6.46 6.96 7.24
N ASP A 24 5.74 7.83 6.52
CA ASP A 24 4.98 8.93 7.12
C ASP A 24 3.71 9.28 6.32
N ALA A 25 2.93 10.23 6.83
CA ALA A 25 1.66 10.64 6.24
C ALA A 25 1.77 11.07 4.76
N THR A 26 2.94 11.53 4.31
CA THR A 26 3.17 11.92 2.91
C THR A 26 3.32 10.71 1.99
N THR A 27 3.74 9.55 2.49
CA THR A 27 3.76 8.28 1.74
C THR A 27 2.37 7.97 1.19
N GLY A 28 1.32 8.23 1.98
CA GLY A 28 -0.09 8.10 1.59
C GLY A 28 -0.56 8.99 0.45
N LEU A 29 0.30 9.89 -0.06
CA LEU A 29 0.04 10.78 -1.19
C LEU A 29 0.95 10.52 -2.39
N ARG A 30 1.95 9.62 -2.28
CA ARG A 30 2.96 9.37 -3.31
C ARG A 30 2.52 8.31 -4.32
N PHE A 31 1.56 8.66 -5.17
CA PHE A 31 1.13 7.78 -6.26
C PHE A 31 1.61 8.28 -7.62
N HIS A 32 1.81 7.35 -8.54
CA HIS A 32 2.10 7.72 -9.93
C HIS A 32 0.86 8.36 -10.57
N PRO A 33 0.97 9.46 -11.34
CA PRO A 33 -0.20 10.13 -11.93
C PRO A 33 -1.06 9.21 -12.81
N VAL A 34 -0.44 8.28 -13.54
CA VAL A 34 -1.17 7.27 -14.34
C VAL A 34 -2.02 6.34 -13.45
N GLU A 35 -1.53 5.96 -12.27
CA GLU A 35 -2.32 5.17 -11.32
C GLU A 35 -3.51 5.96 -10.78
N ILE A 36 -3.33 7.25 -10.50
CA ILE A 36 -4.43 8.14 -10.11
C ILE A 36 -5.47 8.23 -11.22
N LEU A 37 -5.07 8.38 -12.49
CA LEU A 37 -6.00 8.41 -13.62
C LEU A 37 -6.77 7.09 -13.80
N ILE A 38 -6.09 5.95 -13.68
CA ILE A 38 -6.74 4.63 -13.72
C ILE A 38 -7.77 4.50 -12.59
N SER A 39 -7.37 4.83 -11.36
CA SER A 39 -8.22 4.74 -10.18
C SER A 39 -9.42 5.69 -10.27
N MET A 40 -9.21 6.91 -10.77
CA MET A 40 -10.27 7.88 -11.02
C MET A 40 -11.23 7.40 -12.09
N GLY A 41 -10.75 6.81 -13.19
CA GLY A 41 -11.58 6.24 -14.24
C GLY A 41 -12.50 5.12 -13.72
N ILE A 42 -11.96 4.18 -12.95
CA ILE A 42 -12.75 3.10 -12.33
C ILE A 42 -13.80 3.68 -11.37
N LYS A 43 -13.39 4.61 -10.50
CA LYS A 43 -14.27 5.24 -9.53
C LYS A 43 -15.42 6.00 -10.20
N LEU A 44 -15.12 6.82 -11.20
CA LEU A 44 -16.14 7.57 -11.95
C LEU A 44 -17.08 6.65 -12.73
N ALA A 45 -16.58 5.55 -13.29
CA ALA A 45 -17.42 4.55 -13.94
C ALA A 45 -18.43 3.92 -12.96
N VAL A 46 -18.00 3.59 -11.74
CA VAL A 46 -18.89 3.07 -10.69
C VAL A 46 -19.91 4.11 -10.23
N VAL A 47 -19.49 5.37 -10.05
CA VAL A 47 -20.40 6.48 -9.71
C VAL A 47 -21.44 6.67 -10.82
N ALA A 48 -21.03 6.67 -12.09
CA ALA A 48 -21.94 6.81 -13.22
C ALA A 48 -22.93 5.62 -13.32
N ALA A 49 -22.47 4.40 -13.02
CA ALA A 49 -23.30 3.20 -13.07
C ALA A 49 -24.33 3.12 -11.93
N LEU A 50 -23.96 3.52 -10.71
CA LEU A 50 -24.83 3.44 -9.53
C LEU A 50 -25.65 4.70 -9.28
N GLY A 51 -25.23 5.85 -9.82
CA GLY A 51 -25.88 7.15 -9.64
C GLY A 51 -26.06 7.59 -8.18
N PRO A 52 -25.06 7.45 -7.29
CA PRO A 52 -25.22 7.83 -5.89
C PRO A 52 -25.39 9.35 -5.75
N PRO A 53 -26.00 9.83 -4.65
CA PRO A 53 -26.07 11.26 -4.37
C PRO A 53 -24.67 11.90 -4.31
N ALA A 54 -24.53 13.14 -4.81
CA ALA A 54 -23.25 13.85 -4.82
C ALA A 54 -22.60 13.96 -3.43
N ILE A 55 -23.42 14.11 -2.38
CA ILE A 55 -22.94 14.13 -0.99
C ILE A 55 -22.31 12.80 -0.57
N ALA A 56 -22.81 11.65 -1.06
CA ALA A 56 -22.22 10.35 -0.75
C ALA A 56 -20.85 10.20 -1.40
N VAL A 57 -20.69 10.68 -2.64
CA VAL A 57 -19.39 10.72 -3.32
C VAL A 57 -18.41 11.62 -2.57
N LEU A 58 -18.85 12.82 -2.15
CA LEU A 58 -18.01 13.73 -1.36
C LEU A 58 -17.57 13.10 -0.03
N LEU A 59 -18.48 12.50 0.72
CA LEU A 59 -18.16 11.82 1.98
C LEU A 59 -17.19 10.67 1.76
N PHE A 60 -17.39 9.87 0.71
CA PHE A 60 -16.46 8.81 0.33
C PHE A 60 -15.05 9.35 0.07
N GLU A 61 -14.90 10.44 -0.70
CA GLU A 61 -13.58 11.05 -0.95
C GLU A 61 -12.92 11.55 0.33
N VAL A 62 -13.67 12.21 1.21
CA VAL A 62 -13.16 12.72 2.49
C VAL A 62 -12.67 11.55 3.35
N ILE A 63 -13.48 10.49 3.49
CA ILE A 63 -13.12 9.31 4.27
C ILE A 63 -11.91 8.61 3.65
N LEU A 64 -11.89 8.42 2.33
CA LEU A 64 -10.78 7.79 1.60
C LEU A 64 -9.45 8.50 1.88
N ASN A 65 -9.40 9.82 1.70
CA ASN A 65 -8.19 10.60 1.90
C ASN A 65 -7.80 10.68 3.39
N ALA A 66 -8.78 10.83 4.30
CA ALA A 66 -8.50 10.81 5.74
C ALA A 66 -7.89 9.48 6.17
N THR A 67 -8.42 8.35 5.68
CA THR A 67 -7.86 7.02 5.96
C THR A 67 -6.50 6.81 5.31
N ALA A 68 -6.25 7.37 4.11
CA ALA A 68 -4.95 7.32 3.45
C ALA A 68 -3.86 8.01 4.27
N ILE A 69 -4.18 9.16 4.86
CA ILE A 69 -3.25 9.90 5.73
C ILE A 69 -3.07 9.15 7.05
N PHE A 70 -4.16 8.64 7.62
CA PHE A 70 -4.14 7.94 8.91
C PHE A 70 -3.35 6.62 8.83
N ASN A 71 -3.63 5.76 7.85
CA ASN A 71 -2.96 4.46 7.74
C ASN A 71 -1.47 4.60 7.37
N HIS A 72 -1.02 5.77 6.89
CA HIS A 72 0.39 6.10 6.68
C HIS A 72 1.02 6.94 7.81
N ALA A 73 0.26 7.30 8.84
CA ALA A 73 0.78 8.18 9.87
C ALA A 73 1.97 7.53 10.59
N ASN A 74 3.01 8.32 10.87
CA ASN A 74 4.12 7.87 11.71
C ASN A 74 3.75 7.99 13.21
N ILE A 75 2.67 7.31 13.61
CA ILE A 75 2.12 7.31 14.96
C ILE A 75 2.23 5.90 15.53
N ASP A 76 2.87 5.78 16.69
CA ASP A 76 2.88 4.56 17.49
C ASP A 76 1.62 4.52 18.38
N LEU A 77 0.62 3.74 17.97
CA LEU A 77 -0.61 3.58 18.73
C LEU A 77 -0.36 2.62 19.90
N PRO A 78 -0.86 2.92 21.12
CA PRO A 78 -0.79 1.96 22.22
C PRO A 78 -1.40 0.61 21.81
N ARG A 79 -0.68 -0.49 22.05
CA ARG A 79 -1.09 -1.84 21.62
C ARG A 79 -2.55 -2.22 21.93
N PRO A 80 -3.13 -1.90 23.10
CA PRO A 80 -4.54 -2.20 23.36
C PRO A 80 -5.50 -1.41 22.46
N VAL A 81 -5.16 -0.15 22.15
CA VAL A 81 -5.95 0.72 21.29
C VAL A 81 -5.90 0.21 19.85
N ASP A 82 -4.68 -0.03 19.34
CA ASP A 82 -4.50 -0.54 17.99
C ASP A 82 -5.18 -1.90 17.80
N ARG A 83 -5.12 -2.81 18.77
CA ARG A 83 -5.80 -4.13 18.72
C ARG A 83 -7.31 -4.01 18.47
N VAL A 84 -7.96 -3.00 19.04
CA VAL A 84 -9.40 -2.77 18.85
C VAL A 84 -9.65 -1.99 17.56
N LEU A 85 -8.88 -0.93 17.29
CA LEU A 85 -9.08 -0.11 16.08
C LEU A 85 -8.89 -0.90 14.81
N ARG A 86 -7.89 -1.79 14.76
CA ARG A 86 -7.61 -2.63 13.59
C ARG A 86 -8.73 -3.63 13.26
N LEU A 87 -9.77 -3.74 14.10
CA LEU A 87 -11.00 -4.49 13.78
C LEU A 87 -11.91 -3.76 12.77
N PHE A 88 -11.78 -2.44 12.67
CA PHE A 88 -12.72 -1.59 11.93
C PHE A 88 -12.03 -0.70 10.89
N VAL A 89 -10.81 -0.25 11.15
CA VAL A 89 -10.04 0.62 10.27
C VAL A 89 -8.63 0.09 10.10
N VAL A 90 -8.05 0.26 8.92
CA VAL A 90 -6.63 -0.06 8.71
C VAL A 90 -5.77 0.92 9.51
N THR A 91 -5.05 0.42 10.51
CA THR A 91 -4.19 1.23 11.38
C THR A 91 -2.81 1.46 10.76
N PRO A 92 -2.04 2.46 11.26
CA PRO A 92 -0.64 2.65 10.87
C PRO A 92 0.19 1.37 10.89
N ASP A 93 0.16 0.63 12.00
CA ASP A 93 0.93 -0.60 12.14
C ASP A 93 0.46 -1.71 11.21
N MET A 94 -0.85 -1.81 10.95
CA MET A 94 -1.36 -2.79 9.99
C MET A 94 -0.87 -2.50 8.58
N HIS A 95 -0.97 -1.24 8.13
CA HIS A 95 -0.55 -0.86 6.79
C HIS A 95 0.97 -0.81 6.63
N ARG A 96 1.73 -0.48 7.68
CA ARG A 96 3.19 -0.45 7.61
C ARG A 96 3.79 -1.81 7.24
N VAL A 97 3.18 -2.92 7.64
CA VAL A 97 3.59 -4.28 7.21
C VAL A 97 3.54 -4.43 5.69
N HIS A 98 2.52 -3.85 5.06
CA HIS A 98 2.36 -3.84 3.62
C HIS A 98 3.45 -3.01 2.89
N HIS A 99 4.13 -2.11 3.60
CA HIS A 99 5.27 -1.35 3.09
C HIS A 99 6.64 -1.97 3.39
N SER A 100 6.66 -3.18 3.95
CA SER A 100 7.88 -3.95 4.15
C SER A 100 8.60 -4.22 2.83
N ILE A 101 9.93 -4.30 2.89
CA ILE A 101 10.76 -4.77 1.78
C ILE A 101 10.58 -6.28 1.50
N ASP A 102 10.11 -7.06 2.48
CA ASP A 102 9.90 -8.50 2.31
C ASP A 102 8.63 -8.75 1.50
N PRO A 103 8.69 -9.35 0.30
CA PRO A 103 7.51 -9.56 -0.54
C PRO A 103 6.41 -10.42 0.10
N ARG A 104 6.72 -11.21 1.15
CA ARG A 104 5.71 -11.96 1.92
C ARG A 104 4.86 -11.05 2.80
N GLU A 105 5.41 -9.92 3.21
CA GLU A 105 4.75 -8.87 3.99
C GLU A 105 4.18 -7.79 3.06
N THR A 106 4.91 -7.36 2.02
CA THR A 106 4.44 -6.38 1.04
C THR A 106 3.16 -6.82 0.33
N ASN A 107 3.03 -8.12 0.06
CA ASN A 107 1.87 -8.70 -0.64
C ASN A 107 0.81 -9.22 0.35
N SER A 108 0.59 -8.49 1.43
CA SER A 108 -0.40 -8.72 2.49
C SER A 108 -1.10 -7.39 2.85
N ASN A 109 -2.14 -7.41 3.70
CA ASN A 109 -2.80 -6.20 4.23
C ASN A 109 -3.19 -5.18 3.14
N TYR A 110 -3.85 -5.64 2.07
CA TYR A 110 -4.28 -4.83 0.92
C TYR A 110 -5.46 -3.90 1.21
N GLY A 111 -6.16 -4.10 2.32
CA GLY A 111 -7.21 -3.20 2.77
C GLY A 111 -6.68 -1.77 2.86
N PHE A 112 -7.49 -0.81 2.39
CA PHE A 112 -7.11 0.60 2.43
C PHE A 112 -7.82 1.34 3.57
N ASN A 113 -9.15 1.42 3.52
CA ASN A 113 -9.96 1.99 4.62
C ASN A 113 -10.37 0.92 5.64
N LEU A 114 -10.79 -0.25 5.15
CA LEU A 114 -11.41 -1.32 5.95
C LEU A 114 -10.55 -2.59 5.88
N PRO A 115 -10.29 -3.25 7.03
CA PRO A 115 -9.43 -4.44 7.11
C PRO A 115 -10.14 -5.75 6.71
N TRP A 116 -11.46 -5.73 6.58
CA TRP A 116 -12.29 -6.94 6.43
C TRP A 116 -11.96 -7.77 5.19
N TRP A 117 -11.53 -7.10 4.11
CA TRP A 117 -11.10 -7.77 2.90
C TRP A 117 -9.89 -8.66 3.14
N ASP A 118 -8.97 -8.24 4.00
CA ASP A 118 -7.76 -9.02 4.29
C ASP A 118 -8.06 -10.27 5.12
N TRP A 119 -9.03 -10.22 6.04
CA TRP A 119 -9.47 -11.42 6.75
C TRP A 119 -10.25 -12.35 5.83
N LEU A 120 -11.17 -11.81 5.02
CA LEU A 120 -11.99 -12.60 4.12
C LEU A 120 -11.15 -13.33 3.07
N LEU A 121 -10.10 -12.69 2.56
CA LEU A 121 -9.24 -13.21 1.51
C LEU A 121 -7.95 -13.85 2.04
N GLY A 122 -7.77 -13.91 3.37
CA GLY A 122 -6.62 -14.55 4.00
C GLY A 122 -5.28 -13.84 3.76
N THR A 123 -5.30 -12.53 3.50
CA THR A 123 -4.10 -11.70 3.26
C THR A 123 -3.68 -10.90 4.49
N TYR A 124 -4.33 -11.09 5.64
CA TYR A 124 -4.01 -10.35 6.86
C TYR A 124 -2.73 -10.87 7.55
N ILE A 125 -1.78 -9.97 7.81
CA ILE A 125 -0.60 -10.21 8.64
C ILE A 125 -0.59 -9.20 9.79
N ALA A 126 -0.67 -9.70 11.03
CA ALA A 126 -0.78 -8.85 12.21
C ALA A 126 0.53 -8.12 12.56
N GLN A 127 1.68 -8.79 12.36
CA GLN A 127 3.02 -8.35 12.74
C GLN A 127 4.03 -8.84 11.69
N PRO A 128 5.03 -8.01 11.32
CA PRO A 128 6.10 -8.45 10.43
C PRO A 128 7.06 -9.38 11.19
N ALA A 129 7.79 -10.22 10.48
CA ALA A 129 8.65 -11.26 11.05
C ALA A 129 9.75 -10.68 11.98
N LYS A 130 10.23 -9.48 11.69
CA LYS A 130 11.25 -8.77 12.49
C LYS A 130 10.66 -7.78 13.51
N GLY A 131 9.32 -7.72 13.63
CA GLY A 131 8.62 -6.66 14.37
C GLY A 131 8.72 -5.28 13.70
N HIS A 132 7.82 -4.35 14.05
CA HIS A 132 7.73 -3.05 13.39
C HIS A 132 9.00 -2.19 13.47
N GLN A 133 9.83 -2.41 14.48
CA GLN A 133 11.11 -1.70 14.66
C GLN A 133 12.27 -2.32 13.88
N GLY A 134 12.22 -3.63 13.60
CA GLY A 134 13.27 -4.35 12.87
C GLY A 134 12.97 -4.59 11.40
N MET A 135 11.76 -4.23 10.96
CA MET A 135 11.32 -4.28 9.57
C MET A 135 11.98 -3.15 8.76
N GLU A 136 12.38 -3.46 7.54
CA GLU A 136 12.86 -2.45 6.59
C GLU A 136 11.71 -2.02 5.68
N ILE A 137 11.56 -0.72 5.47
CA ILE A 137 10.56 -0.14 4.57
C ILE A 137 11.16 0.01 3.15
N GLY A 138 10.27 -0.05 2.17
CA GLY A 138 10.55 0.29 0.79
C GLY A 138 10.65 -0.94 -0.11
N ILE A 139 11.36 -0.79 -1.24
CA ILE A 139 11.61 -1.90 -2.19
C ILE A 139 13.10 -2.09 -2.45
N GLU A 140 13.47 -3.26 -2.99
CA GLU A 140 14.87 -3.63 -3.24
C GLU A 140 15.58 -2.72 -4.26
N GLN A 141 14.85 -2.15 -5.23
CA GLN A 141 15.43 -1.49 -6.40
C GLN A 141 15.78 0.00 -6.20
N PHE A 142 15.06 0.70 -5.34
CA PHE A 142 15.14 2.16 -5.21
C PHE A 142 15.42 2.51 -3.75
N ARG A 143 16.71 2.53 -3.38
CA ARG A 143 17.14 2.67 -1.98
C ARG A 143 18.06 3.85 -1.71
N THR A 144 18.23 4.75 -2.69
CA THR A 144 18.99 5.97 -2.49
C THR A 144 18.06 7.17 -2.35
N ARG A 145 18.49 8.19 -1.61
CA ARG A 145 17.76 9.47 -1.52
C ARG A 145 17.43 10.06 -2.90
N ARG A 146 18.30 9.85 -3.90
CA ARG A 146 18.09 10.36 -5.26
C ARG A 146 16.91 9.67 -5.95
N ASP A 147 16.66 8.40 -5.66
CA ASP A 147 15.55 7.64 -6.24
C ASP A 147 14.17 8.14 -5.78
N LEU A 148 14.13 8.81 -4.62
CA LEU A 148 12.93 9.39 -4.01
C LEU A 148 12.64 10.82 -4.50
N TRP A 149 13.44 11.36 -5.42
CA TRP A 149 13.14 12.67 -6.01
C TRP A 149 12.00 12.52 -7.02
N LEU A 150 11.16 13.55 -7.12
CA LEU A 150 9.97 13.52 -7.98
C LEU A 150 10.27 13.07 -9.42
N ASP A 151 11.33 13.60 -10.03
CA ASP A 151 11.72 13.23 -11.40
C ASP A 151 12.09 11.74 -11.52
N ARG A 152 12.70 11.15 -10.47
CA ARG A 152 13.06 9.73 -10.44
C ARG A 152 11.86 8.85 -10.13
N MET A 153 11.00 9.28 -9.22
CA MET A 153 9.74 8.60 -8.90
C MET A 153 8.84 8.49 -10.13
N LEU A 154 8.71 9.56 -10.91
CA LEU A 154 7.89 9.58 -12.13
C LEU A 154 8.42 8.65 -13.24
N ILE A 155 9.73 8.41 -13.30
CA ILE A 155 10.30 7.46 -14.27
C ILE A 155 10.45 6.05 -13.72
N GLN A 156 10.09 5.78 -12.45
CA GLN A 156 10.15 4.43 -11.91
C GLN A 156 9.45 3.41 -12.80
N PRO A 157 8.27 3.64 -13.40
CA PRO A 157 7.60 2.62 -14.20
C PRO A 157 8.40 2.05 -15.37
N VAL A 158 9.44 2.75 -15.85
CA VAL A 158 10.28 2.30 -16.96
C VAL A 158 11.67 1.82 -16.53
N ARG A 159 12.02 1.86 -15.23
CA ARG A 159 13.36 1.49 -14.74
C ARG A 159 13.42 0.13 -14.05
N GLY A 160 14.44 -0.66 -14.35
CA GLY A 160 14.69 -1.93 -13.65
C GLY A 160 13.60 -2.99 -13.82
N PRO A 161 13.75 -4.16 -13.17
CA PRO A 161 12.75 -5.20 -13.19
C PRO A 161 11.53 -4.82 -12.32
N ALA A 162 10.35 -5.32 -12.70
CA ALA A 162 9.19 -5.35 -11.82
C ALA A 162 9.37 -6.53 -10.87
N SER A 163 10.20 -6.39 -9.82
CA SER A 163 10.33 -7.40 -8.77
C SER A 163 9.52 -7.05 -7.53
N GLY A 164 9.15 -8.07 -6.75
CA GLY A 164 8.44 -7.92 -5.48
C GLY A 164 6.92 -7.93 -5.57
N HIS A 165 6.34 -7.92 -6.77
CA HIS A 165 4.89 -8.06 -6.99
C HIS A 165 4.41 -9.48 -6.62
N ALA A 166 3.15 -9.64 -6.24
CA ALA A 166 2.59 -10.88 -5.69
C ALA A 166 2.77 -12.11 -6.59
N LEU A 167 2.73 -11.91 -7.91
CA LEU A 167 2.92 -12.98 -8.92
C LEU A 167 4.38 -13.15 -9.38
N ASP A 168 5.34 -12.51 -8.71
CA ASP A 168 6.75 -12.64 -9.07
C ASP A 168 7.26 -14.05 -8.73
N PRO A 169 7.72 -14.84 -9.72
CA PRO A 169 8.18 -16.21 -9.49
C PRO A 169 9.43 -16.30 -8.60
N ARG A 170 10.09 -15.18 -8.29
CA ARG A 170 11.20 -15.14 -7.32
C ARG A 170 10.73 -15.17 -5.87
N ASN A 171 9.50 -14.73 -5.60
CA ASN A 171 8.96 -14.69 -4.23
C ASN A 171 8.73 -16.10 -3.67
N THR A 172 8.45 -17.09 -4.51
CA THR A 172 8.25 -18.50 -4.10
C THR A 172 9.55 -19.28 -3.91
N LYS A 173 10.71 -18.71 -4.29
CA LYS A 173 12.02 -19.38 -4.20
C LYS A 173 12.84 -19.02 -2.95
N LYS A 174 12.44 -18.02 -2.16
CA LYS A 174 13.07 -17.74 -0.86
C LYS A 174 12.52 -18.77 0.15
N GLU A 175 13.27 -19.86 0.37
CA GLU A 175 13.01 -20.82 1.45
C GLU A 175 12.84 -20.09 2.79
N PRO A 176 12.03 -20.61 3.74
CA PRO A 176 12.01 -20.06 5.08
C PRO A 176 13.44 -20.18 5.66
N ALA A 177 13.99 -19.04 6.09
CA ALA A 177 15.20 -19.04 6.90
C ALA A 177 14.98 -19.98 8.09
N LYS A 178 15.85 -21.00 8.19
CA LYS A 178 15.88 -21.96 9.30
C LYS A 178 16.14 -21.26 10.63
#